data_AF-A0A4P6UJ70-F1
#
_entry.id   AF-A0A4P6UJ70-F1
#
_cell.length_a   1.000
_cell.length_b   1.000
_cell.length_c   1.000
_cell.angle_alpha   90.00
_cell.angle_beta   90.00
_cell.angle_gamma   90.00
#
_symmetry.space_group_name_H-M   'P 1'
#
loop_
_entity.id
_entity.type
_entity.pdbx_description
1 polymer ?
#
loop_
_entity_poly.entity_id
_entity_poly.type
_entity_poly.pdbx_seq_one_letter_code
_entity_poly.pdbx_strand_id
1 'polypeptide(L)'
;MSSNPPEASPLHVVCLCADWCNNCRAYQPLFDSLQAPFVGAARFAWIDIEDESEVLGEIEVQNFPTLLLLRGETPIFLGPLTPQPGVLAQLVHAGLEGRLLPLTSMAEQALAVRVRSHLAHLPA
;
A
#
# COMPACT_ATOMS: atom_id res chain seq x y z
N MET A 1 -18.41 8.80 29.99
CA MET A 1 -18.41 8.88 28.52
C MET A 1 -17.00 9.25 28.10
N SER A 2 -16.10 8.28 28.01
CA SER A 2 -14.73 8.52 27.54
C SER A 2 -14.73 8.32 26.03
N SER A 3 -14.83 9.42 25.30
CA SER A 3 -14.56 9.43 23.87
C SER A 3 -13.05 9.33 23.70
N ASN A 4 -12.54 8.11 23.52
CA ASN A 4 -11.19 7.94 22.99
C ASN A 4 -11.21 8.55 21.57
N PRO A 5 -10.30 9.47 21.19
CA PRO A 5 -10.19 9.86 19.80
C PRO A 5 -9.97 8.59 18.96
N PRO A 6 -10.51 8.48 17.74
CA PRO A 6 -10.17 7.36 16.87
C PRO A 6 -8.65 7.39 16.71
N GLU A 7 -8.02 6.36 17.25
CA GLU A 7 -6.61 6.05 17.05
C GLU A 7 -6.31 6.29 15.57
N ALA A 8 -5.36 7.17 15.26
CA ALA A 8 -5.11 7.59 13.88
C ALA A 8 -5.00 6.35 13.00
N SER A 9 -5.97 6.18 12.08
CA SER A 9 -6.07 4.95 11.30
C SER A 9 -4.73 4.67 10.62
N PRO A 10 -4.07 3.54 10.90
CA PRO A 10 -2.72 3.30 10.40
C PRO A 10 -2.72 3.31 8.87
N LEU A 11 -1.76 4.03 8.28
CA LEU A 11 -1.55 4.05 6.84
C LEU A 11 -0.85 2.75 6.43
N HIS A 12 -1.43 1.98 5.53
CA HIS A 12 -0.75 0.87 4.89
C HIS A 12 -0.23 1.31 3.53
N VAL A 13 1.06 1.08 3.27
CA VAL A 13 1.75 1.35 2.01
C VAL A 13 2.12 -0.01 1.43
N VAL A 14 1.38 -0.45 0.42
CA VAL A 14 1.50 -1.80 -0.13
C VAL A 14 2.08 -1.72 -1.52
N CYS A 15 3.17 -2.44 -1.78
CA CYS A 15 3.72 -2.61 -3.11
C CYS A 15 3.27 -3.93 -3.70
N LEU A 16 2.47 -3.86 -4.76
CA LEU A 16 2.07 -4.99 -5.61
C LEU A 16 3.15 -5.18 -6.67
N CYS A 17 3.78 -6.34 -6.64
CA CYS A 17 4.96 -6.63 -7.44
C CYS A 17 4.92 -8.05 -8.02
N ALA A 18 5.79 -8.33 -8.98
CA ALA A 18 6.04 -9.67 -9.50
C ALA A 18 7.54 -9.95 -9.55
N ASP A 19 7.94 -11.17 -9.20
CA ASP A 19 9.32 -11.57 -9.06
C ASP A 19 10.15 -11.46 -10.35
N TRP A 20 9.54 -11.65 -11.53
CA TRP A 20 10.22 -11.51 -12.82
C TRP A 20 10.56 -10.04 -13.17
N CYS A 21 9.98 -9.05 -12.50
CA CYS A 21 10.11 -7.64 -12.85
C CYS A 21 11.45 -7.02 -12.39
N ASN A 22 12.28 -6.56 -13.34
CA ASN A 22 13.53 -5.84 -13.05
C ASN A 22 13.31 -4.57 -12.23
N ASN A 23 12.27 -3.78 -12.55
CA ASN A 23 11.98 -2.54 -11.83
C ASN A 23 11.59 -2.80 -10.38
N CYS A 24 10.84 -3.88 -10.12
CA CYS A 24 10.54 -4.34 -8.77
C CYS A 24 11.80 -4.66 -7.97
N ARG A 25 12.70 -5.49 -8.51
CA ARG A 25 13.96 -5.84 -7.84
C ARG A 25 14.81 -4.61 -7.52
N ALA A 26 14.84 -3.63 -8.42
CA ALA A 26 15.51 -2.35 -8.18
C ALA A 26 14.79 -1.48 -7.14
N TYR A 27 13.47 -1.62 -7.01
CA TYR A 27 12.65 -0.83 -6.10
C TYR A 27 12.64 -1.34 -4.67
N GLN A 28 12.69 -2.65 -4.46
CA GLN A 28 12.63 -3.28 -3.14
C GLN A 28 13.60 -2.66 -2.11
N PRO A 29 14.92 -2.50 -2.38
CA PRO A 29 15.83 -1.91 -1.39
C PRO A 29 15.48 -0.46 -1.05
N LEU A 30 14.94 0.29 -2.02
CA LEU A 30 14.49 1.66 -1.84
C LEU A 30 13.22 1.69 -0.98
N PHE A 31 12.26 0.81 -1.29
CA PHE A 31 11.01 0.66 -0.54
C PHE A 31 11.28 0.29 0.93
N ASP A 32 12.17 -0.67 1.17
CA ASP A 32 12.58 -1.09 2.51
C ASP A 32 13.29 0.03 3.28
N SER A 33 14.18 0.78 2.61
CA SER A 33 14.88 1.91 3.24
C SER A 33 13.94 3.04 3.67
N LEU A 34 12.83 3.23 2.93
CA LEU A 34 11.83 4.25 3.21
C LEU A 34 10.95 3.89 4.40
N GLN A 35 10.97 2.66 4.92
CA GLN A 35 10.15 2.29 6.07
C GLN A 35 10.60 2.99 7.36
N ALA A 36 11.92 3.15 7.54
CA ALA A 36 12.50 3.60 8.81
C ALA A 36 11.98 4.97 9.30
N PRO A 37 11.83 6.00 8.45
CA PRO A 37 11.27 7.29 8.88
C PRO A 37 9.78 7.27 9.25
N PHE A 38 9.03 6.22 8.86
CA PHE A 38 7.57 6.15 9.07
C PHE A 38 7.15 5.10 10.10
N VAL A 39 8.11 4.50 10.83
CA VAL A 39 7.81 3.55 11.91
C VAL A 39 6.82 4.16 12.90
N GLY A 40 5.71 3.44 13.16
CA GLY A 40 4.62 3.89 14.03
C GLY A 40 3.58 4.81 13.36
N ALA A 41 3.88 5.38 12.19
CA ALA A 41 2.95 6.19 11.40
C ALA A 41 2.35 5.42 10.22
N ALA A 42 3.15 4.57 9.57
CA ALA A 42 2.73 3.74 8.45
C ALA A 42 3.32 2.32 8.54
N ARG A 43 2.59 1.36 7.98
CA ARG A 43 3.01 -0.03 7.79
C ARG A 43 3.27 -0.27 6.32
N PHE A 44 4.44 -0.81 5.99
CA PHE A 44 4.82 -1.11 4.63
C PHE A 44 4.70 -2.61 4.40
N ALA A 45 4.23 -2.99 3.22
CA ALA A 45 4.13 -4.38 2.83
C ALA A 45 4.51 -4.57 1.37
N TRP A 46 5.20 -5.67 1.10
CA TRP A 46 5.55 -6.11 -0.24
C TRP A 46 4.75 -7.37 -0.53
N ILE A 47 3.91 -7.33 -1.54
CA ILE A 47 3.08 -8.47 -1.96
C ILE A 47 3.54 -8.86 -3.35
N ASP A 48 4.04 -10.09 -3.47
CA ASP A 48 4.23 -10.72 -4.77
C ASP A 48 2.90 -11.28 -5.25
N ILE A 49 2.36 -10.67 -6.29
CA ILE A 49 1.05 -11.03 -6.85
C ILE A 49 1.13 -12.19 -7.85
N GLU A 50 2.32 -12.73 -8.12
CA GLU A 50 2.48 -13.95 -8.93
C GLU A 50 1.90 -15.16 -8.20
N ASP A 51 2.20 -15.29 -6.90
CA ASP A 51 1.71 -16.36 -6.04
C ASP A 51 0.37 -16.03 -5.36
N GLU A 52 0.00 -14.75 -5.30
CA GLU A 52 -1.16 -14.25 -4.57
C GLU A 52 -2.27 -13.67 -5.45
N SER A 53 -2.55 -14.32 -6.58
CA SER A 53 -3.58 -13.84 -7.55
C SER A 53 -4.95 -13.60 -6.90
N GLU A 54 -5.28 -14.34 -5.83
CA GLU A 54 -6.50 -14.16 -5.06
C GLU A 54 -6.61 -12.76 -4.43
N VAL A 55 -5.49 -12.13 -4.07
CA VAL A 55 -5.46 -10.78 -3.48
C VAL A 55 -5.99 -9.75 -4.46
N LEU A 56 -5.66 -9.89 -5.75
CA LEU A 56 -6.05 -8.93 -6.78
C LEU A 56 -7.53 -9.01 -7.14
N GLY A 57 -8.10 -10.21 -7.21
CA GLY A 57 -9.49 -10.41 -7.65
C GLY A 57 -9.72 -9.82 -9.04
N GLU A 58 -10.57 -8.79 -9.15
CA GLU A 58 -10.91 -8.12 -10.41
C GLU A 58 -9.92 -7.02 -10.84
N ILE A 59 -8.97 -6.66 -9.98
CA ILE A 59 -7.98 -5.63 -10.33
C ILE A 59 -6.90 -6.23 -11.22
N GLU A 60 -6.78 -5.68 -12.43
CA GLU A 60 -5.68 -6.01 -13.33
C GLU A 60 -4.49 -5.08 -13.10
N VAL A 61 -3.43 -5.61 -12.49
CA VAL A 61 -2.15 -4.89 -12.38
C VAL A 61 -1.29 -5.25 -13.57
N GLN A 62 -1.14 -4.33 -14.52
CA GLN A 62 -0.34 -4.54 -15.74
C GLN A 62 1.02 -3.83 -15.69
N ASN A 63 1.21 -2.90 -14.74
CA ASN A 63 2.42 -2.09 -14.63
C ASN A 63 3.05 -2.27 -13.24
N PHE A 64 4.27 -2.77 -13.20
CA PHE A 64 4.99 -3.02 -11.96
C PHE A 64 6.17 -2.05 -11.76
N PRO A 65 6.44 -1.63 -10.51
CA PRO A 65 5.63 -1.88 -9.31
C PRO A 65 4.39 -0.97 -9.26
N THR A 66 3.28 -1.49 -8.70
CA THR A 66 2.07 -0.72 -8.40
C THR A 66 1.93 -0.54 -6.91
N LEU A 67 1.59 0.66 -6.46
CA LEU A 67 1.33 0.95 -5.06
C LEU A 67 -0.16 1.02 -4.77
N LEU A 68 -0.54 0.50 -3.61
CA LEU A 68 -1.82 0.68 -2.97
C LEU A 68 -1.59 1.34 -1.61
N LEU A 69 -2.20 2.50 -1.36
CA LEU A 69 -2.23 3.12 -0.03
C LEU A 69 -3.62 2.98 0.56
N LEU A 70 -3.68 2.51 1.81
CA LEU A 70 -4.92 2.37 2.59
C LEU A 70 -4.84 3.21 3.85
N ARG A 71 -5.83 4.07 4.08
CA ARG A 71 -6.00 4.78 5.36
C ARG A 71 -7.09 4.06 6.14
N GLY A 72 -6.68 3.24 7.11
CA GLY A 72 -7.60 2.29 7.74
C GLY A 72 -8.17 1.32 6.70
N GLU A 73 -9.47 1.40 6.44
CA GLU A 73 -10.17 0.52 5.49
C GLU A 73 -10.25 1.11 4.08
N THR A 74 -9.93 2.39 3.94
CA THR A 74 -10.22 3.15 2.73
C THR A 74 -9.01 3.20 1.81
N PRO A 75 -9.10 2.71 0.57
CA PRO A 75 -8.08 2.94 -0.44
C PRO A 75 -8.04 4.43 -0.82
N ILE A 76 -6.85 5.02 -0.84
CA ILE A 76 -6.64 6.44 -1.14
C ILE A 76 -5.65 6.67 -2.31
N PHE A 77 -5.00 5.61 -2.78
CA PHE A 77 -4.16 5.61 -3.96
C PHE A 77 -4.04 4.18 -4.49
N LEU A 78 -4.12 4.03 -5.82
CA LEU A 78 -3.82 2.80 -6.54
C LEU A 78 -3.19 3.21 -7.87
N GLY A 79 -1.94 2.82 -8.10
CA GLY A 79 -1.28 3.13 -9.37
C GLY A 79 0.20 2.80 -9.42
N PRO A 80 0.77 2.75 -10.64
CA PRO A 80 2.18 2.48 -10.84
C PRO A 80 3.04 3.60 -10.24
N LEU A 81 4.12 3.22 -9.57
CA LEU A 81 5.14 4.18 -9.15
C LEU A 81 6.53 3.64 -9.46
N THR A 82 7.21 4.27 -10.40
CA THR A 82 8.60 3.91 -10.74
C THR A 82 9.54 4.13 -9.54
N PRO A 83 10.73 3.50 -9.53
CA PRO A 83 11.68 3.55 -8.41
C PRO A 83 12.26 4.95 -8.13
N GLN A 84 11.46 5.83 -7.52
CA GLN A 84 11.79 7.21 -7.21
C GLN A 84 11.49 7.48 -5.73
N PRO A 85 12.52 7.50 -4.86
CA PRO A 85 12.29 7.52 -3.42
C PRO A 85 11.58 8.80 -2.94
N GLY A 86 11.92 9.93 -3.56
CA GLY A 86 11.29 11.22 -3.23
C GLY A 86 9.80 11.24 -3.50
N VAL A 87 9.35 10.60 -4.59
CA VAL A 87 7.92 10.57 -4.94
C VAL A 87 7.16 9.64 -3.99
N LEU A 88 7.73 8.48 -3.64
CA LEU A 88 7.12 7.59 -2.66
C LEU A 88 6.99 8.29 -1.29
N ALA A 89 8.06 8.91 -0.80
CA ALA A 89 8.02 9.64 0.46
C ALA A 89 6.95 10.75 0.47
N GLN A 90 6.86 11.55 -0.61
CA GLN A 90 5.83 12.57 -0.76
C GLN A 90 4.41 12.00 -0.77
N LEU A 91 4.21 10.85 -1.41
CA LEU A 91 2.92 10.17 -1.46
C LEU A 91 2.51 9.66 -0.08
N VAL A 92 3.44 9.06 0.68
CA VAL A 92 3.20 8.61 2.06
C VAL A 92 2.85 9.80 2.96
N HIS A 93 3.61 10.90 2.89
CA HIS A 93 3.28 12.13 3.63
C HIS A 93 1.89 12.66 3.26
N ALA A 94 1.53 12.69 1.97
CA ALA A 94 0.20 13.11 1.54
C ALA A 94 -0.92 12.19 2.09
N GLY A 95 -0.66 10.89 2.18
CA GLY A 95 -1.57 9.92 2.79
C GLY A 95 -1.77 10.15 4.28
N LEU A 96 -0.67 10.39 5.02
CA LEU A 96 -0.67 10.67 6.46
C LEU A 96 -1.36 12.01 6.78
N GLU A 97 -1.13 13.04 5.98
CA GLU A 97 -1.72 14.38 6.13
C GLU A 97 -3.18 14.45 5.67
N GLY A 98 -3.73 13.35 5.15
CA GLY A 98 -5.10 13.28 4.70
C GLY A 98 -5.41 14.02 3.39
N ARG A 99 -4.37 14.39 2.62
CA ARG A 99 -4.50 15.15 1.36
C ARG A 99 -4.97 14.30 0.17
N LEU A 100 -4.83 12.98 0.25
CA LEU A 100 -5.33 12.05 -0.76
C LEU A 100 -6.80 11.73 -0.50
N LEU A 101 -7.60 11.77 -1.57
CA LEU A 101 -9.04 11.48 -1.53
C LEU A 101 -9.29 9.96 -1.58
N PRO A 102 -10.38 9.48 -0.97
CA PRO A 102 -10.83 8.11 -1.12
C PRO A 102 -11.05 7.71 -2.58
N LEU A 103 -10.58 6.53 -2.93
CA LEU A 103 -10.98 5.83 -4.15
C LEU A 103 -12.39 5.26 -3.95
N THR A 104 -13.25 5.40 -4.97
CA THR A 104 -14.69 5.15 -4.86
C THR A 104 -15.16 3.95 -5.67
N SER A 105 -14.31 3.32 -6.50
CA SER A 105 -14.69 2.13 -7.25
C SER A 105 -14.92 0.95 -6.32
N MET A 106 -15.93 0.14 -6.63
CA MET A 106 -16.17 -1.12 -5.93
C MET A 106 -14.97 -2.07 -6.03
N ALA A 107 -14.29 -2.11 -7.19
CA ALA A 107 -13.13 -2.97 -7.39
C ALA A 107 -11.96 -2.58 -6.47
N GLU A 108 -11.72 -1.28 -6.31
CA GLU A 108 -10.66 -0.74 -5.44
C GLU A 108 -10.96 -1.01 -3.97
N GLN A 109 -12.23 -0.88 -3.56
CA GLN A 109 -12.68 -1.22 -2.21
C GLN A 109 -12.54 -2.72 -1.94
N ALA A 110 -12.91 -3.56 -2.89
CA ALA A 110 -12.79 -5.01 -2.76
C ALA A 110 -11.31 -5.44 -2.67
N LEU A 111 -10.42 -4.81 -3.45
CA LEU A 111 -8.97 -4.99 -3.33
C LEU A 111 -8.47 -4.62 -1.92
N ALA A 112 -8.91 -3.48 -1.39
CA ALA A 112 -8.52 -3.03 -0.05
C ALA A 112 -8.91 -4.05 1.03
N VAL A 113 -10.09 -4.66 0.93
CA VAL A 113 -10.54 -5.73 1.84
C VAL A 113 -9.62 -6.95 1.77
N ARG A 114 -9.32 -7.43 0.56
CA ARG A 114 -8.49 -8.62 0.36
C ARG A 114 -7.05 -8.40 0.81
N VAL A 115 -6.45 -7.27 0.42
CA VAL A 115 -5.10 -6.88 0.87
C VAL A 115 -5.05 -6.80 2.40
N ARG A 116 -6.01 -6.15 3.05
CA ARG A 116 -6.03 -6.09 4.52
C ARG A 116 -6.16 -7.46 5.17
N SER A 117 -6.99 -8.34 4.62
CA SER A 117 -7.09 -9.72 5.08
C SER A 117 -5.75 -10.42 4.97
N HIS A 118 -5.07 -10.30 3.83
CA HIS A 118 -3.73 -10.86 3.63
C HIS A 118 -2.72 -10.30 4.65
N LEU A 119 -2.66 -8.97 4.81
CA LEU A 119 -1.74 -8.33 5.78
C LEU A 119 -1.97 -8.74 7.24
N ALA A 120 -3.18 -9.18 7.60
CA ALA A 120 -3.48 -9.68 8.93
C ALA A 120 -2.90 -11.07 9.21
N HIS A 121 -2.56 -11.84 8.17
CA HIS A 121 -1.92 -13.16 8.28
C HIS A 121 -0.38 -13.09 8.22
N LEU A 122 0.18 -11.94 7.83
CA LEU A 122 1.62 -11.74 7.85
C LEU A 122 2.12 -11.62 9.30
N PRO A 123 3.21 -12.33 9.66
CA PRO A 123 3.82 -12.16 10.97
C PRO A 123 4.27 -10.70 11.15
N ALA A 124 4.00 -10.16 12.34
CA ALA A 124 4.34 -8.78 12.71
C ALA A 124 5.85 -8.56 12.84
#